data_AF-A0A7H0HG04-F1
#
_entry.id   AF-A0A7H0HG04-F1
#
_cell.length_a   1.000
_cell.length_b   1.000
_cell.length_c   1.000
_cell.angle_alpha   90.00
_cell.angle_beta   90.00
_cell.angle_gamma   90.00
#
_symmetry.space_group_name_H-M   'P 1'
#
loop_
_entity.id
_entity.type
_entity.pdbx_description
1 polymer ?
#
loop_
_entity_poly.entity_id
_entity_poly.type
_entity_poly.pdbx_seq_one_letter_code
_entity_poly.pdbx_strand_id
1 'polypeptide(L)'
;MSRQPLKISNQLIDELRAAYQSDEPVDQFTLRRLAHEVEKLLPVDATSAYLGKALLAVLNRNIAEAKRHAANYLKLDGSAAAFANAAIIYRRIGESSSAATCFIEAHARAEQDTEFVENIAFELSCLGRYAAAEKMLMQLNHKTATAEELLSSIRDDMARFAEADIDLSDVQAQLDIAYGVAQAHNVAPTAYGLQASSDEGRRSILISLHINGDEEQEYSLEYQLGEKLSALPNWAPERLNVAFESR
;
A
#
# COMPACT_ATOMS: atom_id res chain seq x y z
N MET A 1 9.25 -32.67 -20.84
CA MET A 1 9.93 -31.64 -20.03
C MET A 1 8.97 -31.20 -18.93
N SER A 2 9.39 -31.31 -17.66
CA SER A 2 8.54 -31.24 -16.47
C SER A 2 7.92 -29.85 -16.28
N ARG A 3 6.60 -29.74 -16.42
CA ARG A 3 5.80 -28.53 -16.07
C ARG A 3 5.53 -28.41 -14.56
N GLN A 4 6.10 -29.27 -13.71
CA GLN A 4 5.80 -29.32 -12.27
C GLN A 4 6.44 -28.20 -11.42
N PRO A 5 7.69 -27.75 -11.64
CA PRO A 5 8.32 -26.76 -10.76
C PRO A 5 7.60 -25.40 -10.75
N LEU A 6 7.17 -24.93 -11.92
CA LEU A 6 6.45 -23.67 -12.10
C LEU A 6 5.05 -23.69 -11.45
N LYS A 7 4.35 -24.83 -11.50
CA LYS A 7 3.01 -24.94 -10.87
C LYS A 7 3.10 -24.90 -9.34
N ILE A 8 4.10 -25.56 -8.76
CA ILE A 8 4.33 -25.57 -7.31
C ILE A 8 4.74 -24.15 -6.84
N SER A 9 5.59 -23.47 -7.60
CA SER A 9 5.97 -22.07 -7.35
C SER A 9 4.74 -21.15 -7.32
N ASN A 10 3.91 -21.18 -8.38
CA ASN A 10 2.72 -20.32 -8.46
C ASN A 10 1.72 -20.61 -7.34
N GLN A 11 1.42 -21.88 -7.06
CA GLN A 11 0.47 -22.24 -6.01
C GLN A 11 0.92 -21.77 -4.62
N LEU A 12 2.22 -21.89 -4.31
CA LEU A 12 2.77 -21.41 -3.05
C LEU A 12 2.70 -19.89 -2.93
N ILE A 13 3.01 -19.17 -4.01
CA ILE A 13 2.91 -17.70 -4.03
C ILE A 13 1.46 -17.23 -3.92
N ASP A 14 0.53 -17.91 -4.60
CA ASP A 14 -0.90 -17.60 -4.51
C ASP A 14 -1.44 -17.87 -3.10
N GLU A 15 -1.00 -18.95 -2.46
CA GLU A 15 -1.35 -19.23 -1.06
C GLU A 15 -0.78 -18.16 -0.11
N LEU A 16 0.46 -17.73 -0.31
CA LEU A 16 1.05 -16.63 0.46
C LEU A 16 0.33 -15.31 0.23
N ARG A 17 -0.13 -15.03 -1.00
CA ARG A 17 -0.94 -13.85 -1.33
C ARG A 17 -2.33 -13.92 -0.70
N ALA A 18 -2.98 -15.08 -0.72
CA ALA A 18 -4.27 -15.27 -0.09
C ALA A 18 -4.17 -15.10 1.44
N ALA A 19 -3.16 -15.72 2.06
CA ALA A 19 -2.85 -15.54 3.47
C ALA A 19 -2.54 -14.07 3.83
N TYR A 20 -1.90 -13.36 2.89
CA TYR A 20 -1.62 -11.93 2.98
C TYR A 20 -2.87 -11.04 2.85
N GLN A 21 -3.85 -11.45 2.05
CA GLN A 21 -5.12 -10.75 1.82
C GLN A 21 -6.17 -11.06 2.88
N SER A 22 -5.99 -12.15 3.64
CA SER A 22 -6.88 -12.56 4.71
C SER A 22 -6.85 -11.57 5.89
N ASP A 23 -8.03 -11.32 6.45
CA ASP A 23 -8.19 -10.56 7.69
C ASP A 23 -7.88 -11.42 8.93
N GLU A 24 -7.87 -12.75 8.78
CA GLU A 24 -7.57 -13.70 9.85
C GLU A 24 -6.05 -13.90 10.03
N PRO A 25 -5.56 -13.95 11.28
CA PRO A 25 -4.19 -14.33 11.56
C PRO A 25 -3.87 -15.73 11.03
N VAL A 26 -2.80 -15.85 10.25
CA VAL A 26 -2.31 -17.14 9.79
C VAL A 26 -1.71 -17.90 10.96
N ASP A 27 -2.18 -19.12 11.20
CA ASP A 27 -1.71 -19.94 12.31
C ASP A 27 -0.22 -20.33 12.16
N GLN A 28 0.45 -20.61 13.28
CA GLN A 28 1.88 -20.92 13.28
C GLN A 28 2.24 -22.19 12.50
N PHE A 29 1.34 -23.18 12.43
CA PHE A 29 1.61 -24.40 11.69
C PHE A 29 1.64 -24.11 10.19
N THR A 30 0.66 -23.34 9.69
CA THR A 30 0.62 -22.87 8.31
C THR A 30 1.85 -22.04 7.96
N LEU A 31 2.23 -21.09 8.81
CA LEU A 31 3.44 -20.28 8.58
C LEU A 31 4.72 -21.12 8.50
N ARG A 32 4.89 -22.12 9.37
CA ARG A 32 6.05 -23.03 9.33
C ARG A 32 6.08 -23.89 8.09
N ARG A 33 4.91 -24.39 7.64
CA ARG A 33 4.81 -25.16 6.40
C ARG A 33 5.20 -24.29 5.20
N LEU A 34 4.61 -23.09 5.08
CA LEU A 34 4.92 -22.15 4.01
C LEU A 34 6.40 -21.76 4.00
N ALA A 35 7.00 -21.52 5.17
CA ALA A 35 8.43 -21.25 5.29
C ALA A 35 9.29 -22.40 4.76
N HIS A 36 8.97 -23.64 5.12
CA HIS A 36 9.67 -24.82 4.62
C HIS A 36 9.55 -24.99 3.10
N GLU A 37 8.38 -24.71 2.54
CA GLU A 37 8.15 -24.79 1.09
C GLU A 37 8.92 -23.70 0.33
N VAL A 38 8.96 -22.47 0.86
CA VAL A 38 9.75 -21.37 0.29
C VAL A 38 11.25 -21.68 0.32
N GLU A 39 11.77 -22.28 1.40
CA GLU A 39 13.19 -22.66 1.46
C GLU A 39 13.56 -23.72 0.42
N LYS A 40 12.65 -24.68 0.15
CA LYS A 40 12.84 -25.67 -0.92
C LYS A 40 12.81 -25.07 -2.31
N LEU A 41 12.16 -23.92 -2.48
CA LEU A 41 12.07 -23.23 -3.76
C LEU A 41 13.38 -22.53 -4.12
N LEU A 42 14.15 -22.06 -3.13
CA LEU A 42 15.38 -21.28 -3.33
C LEU A 42 16.39 -21.88 -4.34
N PRO A 43 16.74 -23.18 -4.30
CA PRO A 43 17.68 -23.76 -5.26
C PRO A 43 17.09 -23.95 -6.68
N VAL A 44 15.77 -23.83 -6.86
CA VAL A 44 15.08 -24.13 -8.12
C VAL A 44 14.58 -22.85 -8.80
N ASP A 45 14.09 -21.89 -8.01
CA ASP A 45 13.56 -20.60 -8.44
C ASP A 45 13.82 -19.56 -7.34
N ALA A 46 15.02 -18.97 -7.39
CA ALA A 46 15.45 -18.00 -6.40
C ALA A 46 14.55 -16.75 -6.37
N THR A 47 14.04 -16.33 -7.53
CA THR A 47 13.17 -15.15 -7.66
C THR A 47 11.89 -15.35 -6.86
N SER A 48 11.15 -16.43 -7.14
CA SER A 48 9.92 -16.74 -6.41
C SER A 48 10.19 -17.06 -4.95
N ALA A 49 11.33 -17.69 -4.63
CA ALA A 49 11.73 -17.91 -3.25
C ALA A 49 11.91 -16.59 -2.48
N TYR A 50 12.60 -15.58 -3.05
CA TYR A 50 12.76 -14.29 -2.36
C TYR A 50 11.45 -13.51 -2.25
N LEU A 51 10.56 -13.58 -3.24
CA LEU A 51 9.20 -13.07 -3.12
C LEU A 51 8.46 -13.75 -1.96
N GLY A 52 8.51 -15.08 -1.90
CA GLY A 52 7.88 -15.87 -0.85
C GLY A 52 8.46 -15.55 0.54
N LYS A 53 9.78 -15.40 0.66
CA LYS A 53 10.45 -15.00 1.91
C LYS A 53 10.04 -13.59 2.35
N ALA A 54 9.87 -12.66 1.41
CA ALA A 54 9.39 -11.32 1.72
C ALA A 54 7.95 -11.35 2.24
N LEU A 55 7.04 -12.07 1.57
CA LEU A 55 5.66 -12.24 2.01
C LEU A 55 5.57 -12.93 3.37
N LEU A 56 6.35 -13.99 3.60
CA LEU A 56 6.46 -14.63 4.91
C LEU A 56 6.97 -13.68 6.00
N ALA A 57 7.94 -12.83 5.68
CA ALA A 57 8.43 -11.84 6.62
C ALA A 57 7.35 -10.79 6.94
N VAL A 58 6.52 -10.38 5.97
CA VAL A 58 5.34 -9.53 6.22
C VAL A 58 4.37 -10.24 7.16
N LEU A 59 4.02 -11.50 6.90
CA LEU A 59 3.10 -12.28 7.74
C LEU A 59 3.64 -12.48 9.15
N ASN A 60 4.95 -12.69 9.30
CA ASN A 60 5.64 -12.79 10.60
C ASN A 60 5.96 -11.42 11.23
N ARG A 61 5.50 -10.31 10.61
CA ARG A 61 5.75 -8.94 11.08
C ARG A 61 7.24 -8.60 11.26
N ASN A 62 8.10 -9.23 10.47
CA ASN A 62 9.54 -8.94 10.45
C ASN A 62 9.87 -7.95 9.33
N ILE A 63 9.75 -6.66 9.65
CA ILE A 63 9.97 -5.54 8.73
C ILE A 63 11.36 -5.59 8.08
N ALA A 64 12.40 -5.83 8.87
CA ALA A 64 13.78 -5.84 8.40
C ALA A 64 14.00 -6.95 7.35
N GLU A 65 13.47 -8.15 7.62
CA GLU A 65 13.55 -9.26 6.69
C GLU A 65 12.69 -9.05 5.44
N ALA A 66 11.49 -8.48 5.59
CA ALA A 66 10.62 -8.15 4.47
C ALA A 66 11.32 -7.19 3.50
N LYS A 67 11.92 -6.10 4.01
CA LYS A 67 12.72 -5.16 3.20
C LYS A 67 13.89 -5.85 2.50
N ARG A 68 14.66 -6.64 3.25
CA ARG A 68 15.85 -7.32 2.73
C ARG A 68 15.48 -8.27 1.59
N HIS A 69 14.43 -9.06 1.78
CA HIS A 69 13.99 -10.04 0.78
C HIS A 69 13.30 -9.38 -0.42
N ALA A 70 12.51 -8.32 -0.23
CA ALA A 70 11.96 -7.53 -1.34
C ALA A 70 13.07 -6.90 -2.19
N ALA A 71 14.11 -6.34 -1.58
CA ALA A 71 15.26 -5.81 -2.30
C ALA A 71 16.03 -6.89 -3.08
N ASN A 72 16.18 -8.10 -2.51
CA ASN A 72 16.81 -9.21 -3.22
C ASN A 72 15.93 -9.74 -4.37
N TYR A 73 14.61 -9.78 -4.19
CA TYR A 73 13.67 -10.11 -5.24
C TYR A 73 13.81 -9.14 -6.43
N LEU A 74 13.82 -7.83 -6.19
CA LEU A 74 14.00 -6.81 -7.24
C LEU A 74 15.37 -6.86 -7.94
N LYS A 75 16.41 -7.34 -7.26
CA LYS A 75 17.73 -7.56 -7.90
C LYS A 75 17.72 -8.71 -8.89
N LEU A 76 16.85 -9.70 -8.68
CA LEU A 76 16.74 -10.89 -9.52
C LEU A 76 15.71 -10.71 -10.64
N ASP A 77 14.66 -9.92 -10.39
CA ASP A 77 13.59 -9.64 -11.33
C ASP A 77 13.28 -8.13 -11.37
N GLY A 78 13.60 -7.52 -12.51
CA GLY A 78 13.37 -6.10 -12.77
C GLY A 78 12.11 -5.82 -13.59
N SER A 79 11.18 -6.78 -13.70
CA SER A 79 9.92 -6.62 -14.43
C SER A 79 8.94 -5.66 -13.74
N ALA A 80 7.97 -5.14 -14.50
CA ALA A 80 6.90 -4.31 -13.95
C ALA A 80 6.16 -5.01 -12.79
N ALA A 81 5.84 -6.29 -12.97
CA ALA A 81 5.17 -7.11 -11.96
C ALA A 81 6.01 -7.26 -10.69
N ALA A 82 7.34 -7.38 -10.80
CA ALA A 82 8.22 -7.45 -9.64
C ALA A 82 8.22 -6.15 -8.83
N PHE A 83 8.29 -5.00 -9.52
CA PHE A 83 8.17 -3.70 -8.87
C PHE A 83 6.81 -3.51 -8.20
N ALA A 84 5.70 -3.88 -8.85
CA ALA A 84 4.37 -3.81 -8.23
C ALA A 84 4.24 -4.74 -7.00
N ASN A 85 4.70 -5.98 -7.09
CA ASN A 85 4.72 -6.91 -5.95
C ASN A 85 5.56 -6.36 -4.77
N ALA A 86 6.73 -5.79 -5.05
CA ALA A 86 7.57 -5.18 -4.03
C ALA A 86 6.90 -3.94 -3.41
N ALA A 87 6.21 -3.12 -4.21
CA ALA A 87 5.45 -1.97 -3.73
C ALA A 87 4.38 -2.38 -2.71
N ILE A 88 3.63 -3.43 -3.03
CA ILE A 88 2.62 -4.04 -2.15
C ILE A 88 3.26 -4.51 -0.83
N ILE A 89 4.41 -5.19 -0.90
CA ILE A 89 5.17 -5.59 0.30
C ILE A 89 5.56 -4.37 1.14
N TYR A 90 6.15 -3.35 0.53
CA TYR A 90 6.57 -2.13 1.22
C TYR A 90 5.39 -1.40 1.89
N ARG A 91 4.24 -1.30 1.20
CA ARG A 91 3.04 -0.68 1.74
C ARG A 91 2.58 -1.35 3.03
N ARG A 92 2.62 -2.69 3.10
CA ARG A 92 2.15 -3.43 4.29
C ARG A 92 3.07 -3.38 5.48
N ILE A 93 4.34 -3.09 5.25
CA ILE A 93 5.27 -2.80 6.33
C ILE A 93 5.35 -1.30 6.59
N GLY A 94 4.39 -0.50 6.10
CA GLY A 94 4.24 0.95 6.30
C GLY A 94 5.31 1.81 5.64
N GLU A 95 6.04 1.28 4.66
CA GLU A 95 7.05 2.01 3.91
C GLU A 95 6.42 2.69 2.69
N SER A 96 5.50 3.63 2.93
CA SER A 96 4.70 4.33 1.91
C SER A 96 5.56 4.92 0.78
N SER A 97 6.66 5.59 1.14
CA SER A 97 7.58 6.20 0.16
C SER A 97 8.31 5.17 -0.71
N SER A 98 8.74 4.05 -0.12
CA SER A 98 9.36 2.94 -0.87
C SER A 98 8.35 2.25 -1.77
N ALA A 99 7.11 2.11 -1.31
CA ALA A 99 6.00 1.58 -2.09
C ALA A 99 5.69 2.47 -3.30
N ALA A 100 5.52 3.77 -3.09
CA ALA A 100 5.27 4.74 -4.16
C ALA A 100 6.39 4.74 -5.21
N THR A 101 7.65 4.69 -4.77
CA THR A 101 8.81 4.59 -5.68
C THR A 101 8.73 3.33 -6.54
N CYS A 102 8.42 2.18 -5.94
CA CYS A 102 8.29 0.94 -6.69
C CYS A 102 7.10 0.96 -7.66
N PHE A 103 5.96 1.55 -7.28
CA PHE A 103 4.81 1.72 -8.17
C PHE A 103 5.13 2.59 -9.39
N ILE A 104 5.87 3.68 -9.20
CA ILE A 104 6.33 4.55 -10.30
C ILE A 104 7.27 3.77 -11.24
N GLU A 105 8.20 3.00 -10.69
CA GLU A 105 9.10 2.14 -11.48
C GLU A 105 8.36 1.01 -12.21
N ALA A 106 7.29 0.47 -11.61
CA ALA A 106 6.43 -0.53 -12.24
C ALA A 106 5.69 0.07 -13.45
N HIS A 107 5.09 1.26 -13.30
CA HIS A 107 4.44 1.99 -14.38
C HIS A 107 5.40 2.26 -15.55
N ALA A 108 6.60 2.76 -15.26
CA ALA A 108 7.60 3.06 -16.29
C ALA A 108 7.98 1.85 -17.17
N ARG A 109 7.72 0.63 -16.71
CA ARG A 109 8.00 -0.62 -17.44
C ARG A 109 6.79 -1.21 -18.14
N ALA A 110 5.58 -0.75 -17.83
CA ALA A 110 4.33 -1.27 -18.37
C ALA A 110 3.30 -0.15 -18.63
N GLU A 111 3.76 1.00 -19.14
CA GLU A 111 2.95 2.22 -19.30
C GLU A 111 1.73 2.09 -20.23
N GLN A 112 1.67 1.04 -21.06
CA GLN A 112 0.59 0.80 -22.01
C GLN A 112 -0.43 -0.24 -21.53
N ASP A 113 -0.16 -0.91 -20.41
CA ASP A 113 -1.06 -1.89 -19.82
C ASP A 113 -2.10 -1.16 -18.95
N THR A 114 -3.28 -0.93 -19.53
CA THR A 114 -4.31 -0.08 -18.92
C THR A 114 -4.74 -0.56 -17.53
N GLU A 115 -5.05 -1.85 -17.38
CA GLU A 115 -5.49 -2.42 -16.09
C GLU A 115 -4.38 -2.30 -15.05
N PHE A 116 -3.13 -2.53 -15.47
CA PHE A 116 -1.98 -2.40 -14.58
C PHE A 116 -1.76 -0.96 -14.11
N VAL A 117 -1.88 0.01 -15.02
CA VAL A 117 -1.74 1.44 -14.70
C VAL A 117 -2.90 1.94 -13.82
N GLU A 118 -4.13 1.51 -14.08
CA GLU A 118 -5.29 1.82 -13.22
C GLU A 118 -5.06 1.39 -11.78
N ASN A 119 -4.61 0.15 -11.57
CA ASN A 119 -4.31 -0.39 -10.24
C ASN A 119 -3.19 0.40 -9.54
N ILE A 120 -2.13 0.76 -10.27
CA ILE A 120 -1.02 1.56 -9.74
C ILE A 120 -1.49 2.97 -9.36
N ALA A 121 -2.29 3.61 -10.20
CA ALA A 121 -2.81 4.95 -9.94
C ALA A 121 -3.71 4.97 -8.70
N PHE A 122 -4.56 3.96 -8.55
CA PHE A 122 -5.37 3.77 -7.35
C PHE A 122 -4.48 3.67 -6.09
N GLU A 123 -3.51 2.74 -6.09
CA GLU A 123 -2.60 2.55 -4.96
C GLU A 123 -1.80 3.82 -4.63
N LEU A 124 -1.36 4.58 -5.64
CA LEU A 124 -0.67 5.86 -5.43
C LEU A 124 -1.59 6.90 -4.78
N SER A 125 -2.87 6.96 -5.16
CA SER A 125 -3.83 7.88 -4.54
C SER A 125 -4.07 7.56 -3.06
N CYS A 126 -4.19 6.28 -2.69
CA CYS A 126 -4.28 5.85 -1.28
C CYS A 126 -3.02 6.20 -0.46
N LEU A 127 -1.86 6.32 -1.11
CA LEU A 127 -0.61 6.78 -0.50
C LEU A 127 -0.45 8.32 -0.56
N GLY A 128 -1.49 9.06 -0.95
CA GLY A 128 -1.47 10.53 -1.05
C GLY A 128 -0.69 11.07 -2.25
N ARG A 129 -0.25 10.23 -3.19
CA ARG A 129 0.51 10.63 -4.39
C ARG A 129 -0.41 11.01 -5.56
N TYR A 130 -1.41 11.85 -5.28
CA TYR A 130 -2.48 12.24 -6.20
C TYR A 130 -1.96 12.77 -7.55
N ALA A 131 -1.01 13.71 -7.54
CA ALA A 131 -0.47 14.28 -8.77
C ALA A 131 0.26 13.23 -9.66
N ALA A 132 0.91 12.25 -9.04
CA ALA A 132 1.54 11.15 -9.78
C ALA A 132 0.48 10.24 -10.40
N ALA A 133 -0.55 9.87 -9.63
CA ALA A 133 -1.66 9.06 -10.10
C ALA A 133 -2.42 9.72 -11.25
N GLU A 134 -2.76 11.03 -11.13
CA GLU A 134 -3.41 11.80 -12.18
C GLU A 134 -2.60 11.79 -13.47
N LYS A 135 -1.29 12.09 -13.38
CA LYS A 135 -0.39 12.11 -14.53
C LYS A 135 -0.36 10.76 -15.26
N MET A 136 -0.33 9.64 -14.52
CA MET A 136 -0.33 8.29 -15.12
C MET A 136 -1.62 8.02 -15.88
N LEU A 137 -2.78 8.34 -15.30
CA LEU A 137 -4.07 8.12 -15.95
C LEU A 137 -4.28 9.02 -17.17
N MET A 138 -3.78 10.26 -17.14
CA MET A 138 -3.80 11.14 -18.30
C MET A 138 -3.00 10.57 -19.48
N GLN A 139 -1.90 9.84 -19.23
CA GLN A 139 -1.10 9.20 -20.28
C GLN A 139 -1.85 8.05 -20.98
N LEU A 140 -2.86 7.47 -20.33
CA LEU A 140 -3.69 6.43 -20.94
C LEU A 140 -4.65 6.97 -21.99
N ASN A 141 -4.83 8.30 -22.12
CA ASN A 141 -5.77 8.92 -23.06
C ASN A 141 -7.19 8.33 -22.98
N HIS A 142 -7.68 8.02 -21.77
CA HIS A 142 -9.06 7.55 -21.55
C HIS A 142 -9.43 6.26 -22.31
N LYS A 143 -8.49 5.32 -22.41
CA LYS A 143 -8.70 4.02 -23.10
C LYS A 143 -9.86 3.19 -22.54
N THR A 144 -10.30 3.44 -21.30
CA THR A 144 -11.28 2.66 -20.54
C THR A 144 -12.15 3.57 -19.68
N ALA A 145 -13.42 3.17 -19.46
CA ALA A 145 -14.33 3.86 -18.55
C ALA A 145 -13.80 3.87 -17.11
N THR A 146 -13.15 2.78 -16.68
CA THR A 146 -12.54 2.68 -15.35
C THR A 146 -11.42 3.71 -15.14
N ALA A 147 -10.53 3.91 -16.13
CA ALA A 147 -9.51 4.96 -16.06
C ALA A 147 -10.13 6.37 -16.03
N GLU A 148 -11.23 6.60 -16.77
CA GLU A 148 -11.97 7.87 -16.72
C GLU A 148 -12.59 8.14 -15.35
N GLU A 149 -13.28 7.15 -14.79
CA GLU A 149 -13.90 7.22 -13.47
C GLU A 149 -12.86 7.46 -12.37
N LEU A 150 -11.75 6.72 -12.39
CA LEU A 150 -10.68 6.89 -11.41
C LEU A 150 -10.00 8.26 -11.54
N LEU A 151 -9.75 8.72 -12.77
CA LEU A 151 -9.18 10.06 -13.00
C LEU A 151 -10.13 11.16 -12.52
N SER A 152 -11.44 11.01 -12.76
CA SER A 152 -12.45 11.94 -12.25
C SER A 152 -12.44 11.96 -10.73
N SER A 153 -12.45 10.80 -10.09
CA SER A 153 -12.40 10.66 -8.62
C SER A 153 -11.16 11.34 -8.03
N ILE A 154 -9.98 11.09 -8.60
CA ILE A 154 -8.71 11.72 -8.18
C ILE A 154 -8.77 13.24 -8.32
N ARG A 155 -9.34 13.76 -9.41
CA ARG A 155 -9.49 15.19 -9.62
C ARG A 155 -10.50 15.83 -8.67
N ASP A 156 -11.58 15.13 -8.36
CA ASP A 156 -12.58 15.59 -7.40
C ASP A 156 -11.97 15.66 -5.99
N ASP A 157 -11.16 14.67 -5.59
CA ASP A 157 -10.40 14.71 -4.35
C ASP A 157 -9.41 15.89 -4.32
N MET A 158 -8.62 16.07 -5.39
CA MET A 158 -7.70 17.20 -5.53
C MET A 158 -8.41 18.55 -5.47
N ALA A 159 -9.59 18.65 -6.08
CA ALA A 159 -10.43 19.85 -6.01
C ALA A 159 -10.92 20.10 -4.59
N ARG A 160 -11.39 19.07 -3.88
CA ARG A 160 -11.81 19.19 -2.47
C ARG A 160 -10.65 19.68 -1.58
N PHE A 161 -9.44 19.14 -1.75
CA PHE A 161 -8.26 19.63 -1.03
C PHE A 161 -8.00 21.11 -1.33
N ALA A 162 -7.98 21.50 -2.61
CA ALA A 162 -7.76 22.89 -3.02
C ALA A 162 -8.85 23.84 -2.47
N GLU A 163 -10.11 23.42 -2.48
CA GLU A 163 -11.24 24.17 -1.95
C GLU A 163 -11.19 24.34 -0.41
N ALA A 164 -10.59 23.37 0.29
CA ALA A 164 -10.30 23.44 1.71
C ALA A 164 -8.92 24.10 2.00
N ASP A 165 -8.24 24.61 0.97
CA ASP A 165 -6.92 25.25 1.02
C ASP A 165 -5.81 24.32 1.60
N ILE A 166 -5.94 23.02 1.35
CA ILE A 166 -5.01 21.96 1.78
C ILE A 166 -4.02 21.68 0.65
N ASP A 167 -2.73 21.73 0.94
CA ASP A 167 -1.68 21.33 0.01
C ASP A 167 -1.59 19.79 -0.06
N LEU A 168 -1.42 19.23 -1.26
CA LEU A 168 -1.24 17.79 -1.43
C LEU A 168 0.01 17.26 -0.69
N SER A 169 1.02 18.10 -0.49
CA SER A 169 2.20 17.76 0.30
C SER A 169 1.87 17.58 1.78
N ASP A 170 0.90 18.32 2.33
CA ASP A 170 0.40 18.10 3.69
C ASP A 170 -0.35 16.78 3.79
N VAL A 171 -1.22 16.48 2.81
CA VAL A 171 -1.93 15.18 2.72
C VAL A 171 -0.93 14.03 2.69
N GLN A 172 0.08 14.11 1.82
CA GLN A 172 1.14 13.13 1.72
C GLN A 172 1.92 12.99 3.03
N ALA A 173 2.29 14.09 3.69
CA ALA A 173 3.05 14.05 4.93
C ALA A 173 2.25 13.40 6.07
N GLN A 174 0.97 13.72 6.21
CA GLN A 174 0.12 13.11 7.23
C GLN A 174 -0.11 11.62 6.96
N LEU A 175 -0.33 11.22 5.71
CA LEU A 175 -0.43 9.80 5.34
C LEU A 175 0.87 9.03 5.58
N ASP A 176 2.04 9.59 5.22
CA ASP A 176 3.33 8.98 5.48
C ASP A 176 3.57 8.78 6.99
N ILE A 177 3.15 9.74 7.84
CA ILE A 177 3.16 9.59 9.30
C ILE A 177 2.21 8.49 9.76
N ALA A 178 0.98 8.46 9.25
CA ALA A 178 -0.01 7.46 9.63
C ALA A 178 0.46 6.04 9.27
N TYR A 179 0.97 5.80 8.07
CA TYR A 179 1.57 4.51 7.70
C TYR A 179 2.77 4.15 8.60
N GLY A 180 3.57 5.12 9.03
CA GLY A 180 4.64 4.92 10.01
C GLY A 180 4.14 4.58 11.43
N VAL A 181 3.02 5.15 11.86
CA VAL A 181 2.35 4.78 13.12
C VAL A 181 1.82 3.36 13.04
N ALA A 182 1.07 3.03 11.99
CA ALA A 182 0.55 1.70 11.77
C ALA A 182 1.67 0.65 11.79
N GLN A 183 2.79 0.94 11.11
CA GLN A 183 4.00 0.12 11.13
C GLN A 183 4.53 -0.10 12.56
N ALA A 184 4.67 0.96 13.36
CA ALA A 184 5.21 0.86 14.72
C ALA A 184 4.36 -0.04 15.63
N HIS A 185 3.05 -0.13 15.35
CA HIS A 185 2.11 -1.02 16.04
C HIS A 185 1.88 -2.36 15.36
N ASN A 186 2.60 -2.64 14.28
CA ASN A 186 2.44 -3.86 13.46
C ASN A 186 1.03 -4.01 12.84
N VAL A 187 0.38 -2.88 12.56
CA VAL A 187 -0.93 -2.80 11.90
C VAL A 187 -0.73 -2.38 10.45
N ALA A 188 -1.55 -2.92 9.56
CA ALA A 188 -1.54 -2.55 8.15
C ALA A 188 -2.91 -2.00 7.75
N PRO A 189 -3.00 -0.77 7.24
CA PRO A 189 -4.25 -0.25 6.69
C PRO A 189 -4.78 -1.14 5.56
N THR A 190 -6.07 -1.46 5.60
CA THR A 190 -6.76 -2.36 4.65
C THR A 190 -7.63 -1.60 3.66
N ALA A 191 -8.13 -0.41 4.02
CA ALA A 191 -8.88 0.43 3.11
C ALA A 191 -8.66 1.92 3.40
N TYR A 192 -9.04 2.74 2.41
CA TYR A 192 -8.92 4.18 2.40
C TYR A 192 -10.31 4.80 2.20
N GLY A 193 -10.66 5.77 3.02
CA GLY A 193 -11.87 6.58 2.90
C GLY A 193 -11.52 8.05 2.88
N LEU A 194 -12.29 8.84 2.12
CA LEU A 194 -12.20 10.30 2.14
C LEU A 194 -13.60 10.88 2.30
N GLN A 195 -13.76 11.74 3.30
CA GLN A 195 -15.00 12.43 3.58
C GLN A 195 -14.73 13.93 3.64
N ALA A 196 -15.48 14.71 2.87
CA ALA A 196 -15.45 16.16 2.95
C ALA A 196 -16.71 16.65 3.68
N SER A 197 -16.52 17.58 4.61
CA SER A 197 -17.62 18.24 5.31
C SER A 197 -17.48 19.76 5.19
N SER A 198 -18.60 20.47 5.33
CA SER A 198 -18.64 21.92 5.30
C SER A 198 -19.54 22.41 6.42
N ASP A 199 -18.98 23.16 7.36
CA ASP A 199 -19.71 23.77 8.46
C ASP A 199 -19.43 25.28 8.52
N GLU A 200 -20.48 26.09 8.54
CA GLU A 200 -20.41 27.57 8.54
C GLU A 200 -19.43 28.18 7.50
N GLY A 201 -19.26 27.52 6.35
CA GLY A 201 -18.36 27.95 5.28
C GLY A 201 -16.90 27.51 5.46
N ARG A 202 -16.56 26.80 6.54
CA ARG A 202 -15.27 26.11 6.70
C ARG A 202 -15.40 24.70 6.14
N ARG A 203 -14.51 24.35 5.23
CA ARG A 203 -14.41 23.00 4.66
C ARG A 203 -13.36 22.21 5.43
N SER A 204 -13.70 20.98 5.77
CA SER A 204 -12.79 20.04 6.40
C SER A 204 -12.81 18.70 5.66
N ILE A 205 -11.68 18.00 5.72
CA ILE A 205 -11.50 16.70 5.09
C ILE A 205 -11.01 15.71 6.16
N LEU A 206 -11.70 14.59 6.24
CA LEU A 206 -11.30 13.41 6.99
C LEU A 206 -10.82 12.35 6.00
N ILE A 207 -9.63 11.84 6.23
CA ILE A 207 -9.07 10.67 5.56
C ILE A 207 -9.05 9.52 6.57
N SER A 208 -9.80 8.47 6.29
CA SER A 208 -9.92 7.29 7.15
C SER A 208 -9.06 6.15 6.62
N LEU A 209 -8.19 5.62 7.46
CA LEU A 209 -7.39 4.42 7.21
C LEU A 209 -8.01 3.27 8.00
N HIS A 210 -8.73 2.39 7.30
CA HIS A 210 -9.36 1.26 7.97
C HIS A 210 -8.32 0.23 8.38
N ILE A 211 -8.49 -0.36 9.56
CA ILE A 211 -7.62 -1.40 10.11
C ILE A 211 -8.46 -2.60 10.56
N ASN A 212 -7.83 -3.76 10.60
CA ASN A 212 -8.39 -4.93 11.28
C ASN A 212 -7.83 -4.95 12.70
N GLY A 213 -8.64 -4.52 13.66
CA GLY A 213 -8.24 -4.33 15.05
C GLY A 213 -9.46 -4.07 15.92
N ASP A 214 -9.26 -4.05 17.23
CA ASP A 214 -10.30 -3.62 18.17
C ASP A 214 -10.20 -2.12 18.47
N GLU A 215 -11.19 -1.61 19.21
CA GLU A 215 -11.23 -0.19 19.62
C GLU A 215 -9.98 0.19 20.42
N GLU A 216 -9.41 -0.70 21.25
CA GLU A 216 -8.20 -0.42 22.03
C GLU A 216 -6.99 -0.18 21.13
N GLN A 217 -6.83 -0.99 20.09
CA GLN A 217 -5.79 -0.80 19.08
C GLN A 217 -6.01 0.50 18.28
N GLU A 218 -7.24 0.81 17.89
CA GLU A 218 -7.60 2.07 17.24
C GLU A 218 -7.20 3.28 18.10
N TYR A 219 -7.61 3.32 19.38
CA TYR A 219 -7.27 4.41 20.30
C TYR A 219 -5.75 4.57 20.47
N SER A 220 -5.02 3.46 20.55
CA SER A 220 -3.56 3.47 20.68
C SER A 220 -2.87 4.05 19.45
N LEU A 221 -3.37 3.72 18.25
CA LEU A 221 -2.89 4.26 16.99
C LEU A 221 -3.22 5.76 16.87
N GLU A 222 -4.47 6.14 17.14
CA GLU A 222 -4.94 7.53 17.10
C GLU A 222 -4.14 8.44 18.05
N TYR A 223 -3.88 7.97 19.26
CA TYR A 223 -3.08 8.71 20.23
C TYR A 223 -1.67 9.02 19.69
N GLN A 224 -0.96 8.00 19.18
CA GLN A 224 0.39 8.18 18.63
C GLN A 224 0.39 8.96 17.31
N LEU A 225 -0.68 8.85 16.53
CA LEU A 225 -0.87 9.64 15.32
C LEU A 225 -0.99 11.12 15.70
N GLY A 226 -1.87 11.47 16.64
CA GLY A 226 -2.02 12.83 17.15
C GLY A 226 -0.70 13.40 17.69
N GLU A 227 0.06 12.61 18.48
CA GLU A 227 1.37 13.03 18.98
C GLU A 227 2.33 13.40 17.83
N LYS A 228 2.43 12.56 16.79
CA LYS A 228 3.34 12.81 15.66
C LYS A 228 2.85 13.93 14.75
N LEU A 229 1.56 14.01 14.48
CA LEU A 229 0.98 15.08 13.67
C LEU A 229 1.12 16.44 14.34
N SER A 230 1.04 16.50 15.67
CA SER A 230 1.25 17.74 16.43
C SER A 230 2.64 18.36 16.28
N ALA A 231 3.62 17.58 15.80
CA ALA A 231 4.96 18.07 15.49
C ALA A 231 5.06 18.72 14.09
N LEU A 232 4.03 18.59 13.23
CA LEU A 232 4.03 19.23 11.92
C LEU A 232 3.73 20.75 12.06
N PRO A 233 4.50 21.63 11.38
CA PRO A 233 4.34 23.08 11.50
C PRO A 233 2.95 23.60 11.10
N ASN A 234 2.31 22.92 10.14
CA ASN A 234 1.03 23.31 9.53
C ASN A 234 -0.11 22.37 9.93
N TRP A 235 0.02 21.63 11.04
CA TRP A 235 -1.06 20.74 11.46
C TRP A 235 -2.29 21.53 11.89
N ALA A 236 -3.37 21.33 11.15
CA ALA A 236 -4.69 21.94 11.37
C ALA A 236 -5.75 20.83 11.32
N PRO A 237 -5.94 20.06 12.41
CA PRO A 237 -6.83 18.89 12.43
C PRO A 237 -8.31 19.25 12.15
N GLU A 238 -8.70 20.51 12.36
CA GLU A 238 -10.02 21.02 12.01
C GLU A 238 -10.22 21.20 10.49
N ARG A 239 -9.14 21.16 9.69
CA ARG A 239 -9.16 21.28 8.23
C ARG A 239 -8.83 19.96 7.55
N LEU A 240 -7.73 19.32 7.95
CA LEU A 240 -7.31 18.01 7.45
C LEU A 240 -7.04 17.10 8.63
N ASN A 241 -7.82 16.03 8.72
CA ASN A 241 -7.60 14.98 9.70
C ASN A 241 -7.33 13.64 8.99
N VAL A 242 -6.29 12.93 9.42
CA VAL A 242 -6.07 11.53 9.07
C VAL A 242 -6.36 10.72 10.34
N ALA A 243 -7.20 9.70 10.23
CA ALA A 243 -7.58 8.85 11.36
C ALA A 243 -7.58 7.37 10.97
N PHE A 244 -7.44 6.50 11.95
CA PHE A 244 -7.66 5.08 11.88
C PHE A 244 -9.10 4.76 12.29
N GLU A 245 -9.69 3.79 11.60
CA GLU A 245 -11.03 3.29 11.91
C GLU A 245 -11.01 1.76 11.92
N SER A 246 -11.39 1.15 13.04
CA SER A 246 -11.62 -0.28 13.14
C SER A 246 -12.85 -0.70 12.32
N ARG A 247 -12.82 -1.95 11.81
CA ARG A 247 -13.91 -2.58 11.05
C ARG A 247 -14.55 -3.70 11.83
#